data_AF-A0A955AZX6-F1
#
_entry.id   AF-A0A955AZX6-F1
#
_cell.length_a   1.000
_cell.length_b   1.000
_cell.length_c   1.000
_cell.angle_alpha   90.00
_cell.angle_beta   90.00
_cell.angle_gamma   90.00
#
_symmetry.space_group_name_H-M   'P 1'
#
loop_
_entity.id
_entity.type
_entity.pdbx_description
1 polymer ?
#
loop_
_entity_poly.entity_id
_entity_poly.type
_entity_poly.pdbx_seq_one_letter_code
_entity_poly.pdbx_strand_id
1 'polypeptide(L)'
;MHREFLAHPFSFGRCLFGIFVAALLAFPAVARSADATFVGILALAAEDDVANQLGLNAESRTKLIDLINRREREALNLALELKDLPPSEAAKRLEPFVAESERLGFELMTVAQRGKLQQVRVARAGMMSLLEPNIAQVVSLSADQQKQLADLAKQRSSDLGSGGETQRRLTNAMYERKMAAVLSESQRATWEQLAGLSAGPAAGAIDPNKAVAQADPAASATEPATEEPAA
;
A
#
# COMPACT_ATOMS: atom_id res chain seq x y z
N MET A 1 -64.96 -27.68 14.46
CA MET A 1 -66.12 -26.85 14.84
C MET A 1 -65.85 -26.27 16.23
N HIS A 2 -66.29 -25.03 16.42
CA HIS A 2 -66.33 -24.23 17.66
C HIS A 2 -65.08 -23.44 18.11
N ARG A 3 -65.21 -22.13 17.85
CA ARG A 3 -64.60 -20.96 18.50
C ARG A 3 -65.01 -20.85 19.97
N GLU A 4 -64.17 -20.25 20.82
CA GLU A 4 -64.44 -19.23 21.88
C GLU A 4 -63.07 -18.58 22.20
N PHE A 5 -62.74 -17.30 21.90
CA PHE A 5 -63.21 -16.01 22.41
C PHE A 5 -63.39 -15.91 23.94
N LEU A 6 -62.33 -15.49 24.65
CA LEU A 6 -62.45 -14.71 25.88
C LEU A 6 -61.40 -13.60 25.92
N ALA A 7 -61.90 -12.37 25.95
CA ALA A 7 -61.19 -11.14 26.23
C ALA A 7 -61.12 -10.93 27.75
N HIS A 8 -60.05 -10.30 28.25
CA HIS A 8 -60.15 -9.46 29.45
C HIS A 8 -59.25 -8.22 29.38
N PRO A 9 -59.70 -7.08 29.93
CA PRO A 9 -59.06 -5.77 29.86
C PRO A 9 -58.30 -5.40 31.14
N PHE A 10 -57.14 -4.75 31.05
CA PHE A 10 -56.52 -3.96 32.14
C PHE A 10 -55.67 -2.85 31.46
N SER A 11 -56.16 -1.62 31.36
CA SER A 11 -56.18 -0.54 32.36
C SER A 11 -54.81 0.10 32.62
N PHE A 12 -54.65 1.26 31.98
CA PHE A 12 -54.05 2.53 32.43
C PHE A 12 -52.94 2.50 33.51
N GLY A 13 -51.74 2.90 33.10
CA GLY A 13 -50.67 3.36 33.99
C GLY A 13 -49.78 4.40 33.29
N ARG A 14 -50.18 5.67 33.36
CA ARG A 14 -49.36 6.83 32.96
C ARG A 14 -48.24 7.03 33.98
N CYS A 15 -46.99 6.82 33.59
CA CYS A 15 -45.84 7.43 34.25
C CYS A 15 -45.06 8.26 33.24
N LEU A 16 -45.23 9.58 33.34
CA LEU A 16 -44.37 10.61 32.78
C LEU A 16 -43.05 10.64 33.58
N PHE A 17 -41.96 10.21 32.97
CA PHE A 17 -40.56 10.53 33.30
C PHE A 17 -39.84 10.38 31.96
N GLY A 18 -39.30 11.39 31.30
CA GLY A 18 -38.32 12.35 31.79
C GLY A 18 -37.24 12.37 30.69
N ILE A 19 -37.21 13.44 29.93
CA ILE A 19 -36.32 13.72 28.78
C ILE A 19 -34.85 13.68 29.23
N PHE A 20 -34.00 12.95 28.50
CA PHE A 20 -32.68 13.45 28.01
C PHE A 20 -32.05 12.38 27.08
N VAL A 21 -32.52 12.27 25.84
CA VAL A 21 -31.78 11.57 24.79
C VAL A 21 -30.79 12.57 24.21
N ALA A 22 -29.62 12.69 24.84
CA ALA A 22 -28.47 13.33 24.22
C ALA A 22 -27.97 12.39 23.10
N ALA A 23 -28.60 12.46 21.93
CA ALA A 23 -28.09 11.84 20.72
C ALA A 23 -26.83 12.60 20.30
N LEU A 24 -25.69 12.17 20.83
CA LEU A 24 -24.37 12.53 20.31
C LEU A 24 -24.36 12.09 18.85
N LEU A 25 -24.52 13.05 17.94
CA LEU A 25 -24.25 12.90 16.52
C LEU A 25 -22.74 12.72 16.35
N ALA A 26 -22.26 11.50 16.61
CA ALA A 26 -20.97 11.05 16.14
C ALA A 26 -21.09 10.96 14.61
N PHE A 27 -20.77 12.05 13.92
CA PHE A 27 -20.56 12.00 12.48
C PHE A 27 -19.45 10.98 12.22
N PRO A 28 -19.72 9.90 11.46
CA PRO A 28 -18.65 9.01 11.05
C PRO A 28 -17.68 9.86 10.23
N ALA A 29 -16.45 10.03 10.73
CA ALA A 29 -15.38 10.57 9.91
C ALA A 29 -15.30 9.66 8.68
N VAL A 30 -15.65 10.20 7.52
CA VAL A 30 -15.49 9.49 6.25
C VAL A 30 -14.00 9.20 6.13
N ALA A 31 -13.63 7.92 6.28
CA ALA A 31 -12.25 7.48 6.14
C ALA A 31 -11.80 7.86 4.73
N ARG A 32 -10.98 8.91 4.63
CA ARG A 32 -10.33 9.27 3.39
C ARG A 32 -9.17 8.29 3.21
N SER A 33 -9.23 7.47 2.17
CA SER A 33 -8.05 6.76 1.69
C SER A 33 -7.07 7.81 1.18
N ALA A 34 -5.83 7.75 1.66
CA ALA A 34 -4.75 8.53 1.08
C ALA A 34 -4.49 8.07 -0.36
N ASP A 35 -4.06 8.98 -1.22
CA ASP A 35 -3.73 8.67 -2.61
C ASP A 35 -2.30 8.11 -2.70
N ALA A 36 -2.22 6.79 -2.88
CA ALA A 36 -0.97 6.06 -3.00
C ALA A 36 -0.06 6.57 -4.14
N THR A 37 -0.61 7.29 -5.13
CA THR A 37 0.17 7.90 -6.23
C THR A 37 1.18 8.92 -5.73
N PHE A 38 0.89 9.63 -4.63
CA PHE A 38 1.71 10.74 -4.14
C PHE A 38 2.47 10.43 -2.84
N VAL A 39 1.92 9.53 -2.02
CA VAL A 39 2.51 9.18 -0.72
C VAL A 39 2.97 7.72 -0.65
N GLY A 40 2.85 6.97 -1.75
CA GLY A 40 3.37 5.62 -1.88
C GLY A 40 2.84 4.66 -0.81
N ILE A 41 3.75 3.92 -0.18
CA ILE A 41 3.43 2.94 0.88
C ILE A 41 2.78 3.58 2.11
N LEU A 42 2.98 4.88 2.35
CA LEU A 42 2.38 5.57 3.50
C LEU A 42 0.86 5.60 3.43
N ALA A 43 0.28 5.48 2.22
CA ALA A 43 -1.17 5.39 2.07
C ALA A 43 -1.76 4.21 2.86
N LEU A 44 -1.04 3.08 2.91
CA LEU A 44 -1.45 1.92 3.68
C LEU A 44 -1.44 2.23 5.18
N ALA A 45 -0.43 2.96 5.67
CA ALA A 45 -0.31 3.28 7.09
C ALA A 45 -1.36 4.28 7.59
N ALA A 46 -2.06 4.99 6.70
CA ALA A 46 -3.18 5.86 7.06
C ALA A 46 -4.45 5.08 7.42
N GLU A 47 -4.59 3.86 6.90
CA GLU A 47 -5.75 3.00 7.13
C GLU A 47 -5.83 2.55 8.58
N ASP A 48 -7.03 2.52 9.16
CA ASP A 48 -7.23 2.22 10.58
C ASP A 48 -6.67 0.84 10.97
N ASP A 49 -6.97 -0.20 10.18
CA ASP A 49 -6.53 -1.58 10.44
C ASP A 49 -5.01 -1.72 10.39
N VAL A 50 -4.37 -1.08 9.40
CA VAL A 50 -2.91 -1.10 9.25
C VAL A 50 -2.25 -0.29 10.35
N ALA A 51 -2.72 0.92 10.65
CA ALA A 51 -2.19 1.74 11.74
C ALA A 51 -2.22 0.99 13.08
N ASN A 52 -3.31 0.24 13.34
CA ASN A 52 -3.43 -0.63 14.50
C ASN A 52 -2.43 -1.79 14.47
N GLN A 53 -2.26 -2.47 13.32
CA GLN A 53 -1.25 -3.53 13.16
C GLN A 53 0.18 -3.04 13.35
N LEU A 54 0.47 -1.79 12.96
CA LEU A 54 1.75 -1.13 13.18
C LEU A 54 1.96 -0.71 14.65
N GLY A 55 0.91 -0.74 15.48
CA GLY A 55 0.98 -0.22 16.84
C GLY A 55 1.31 1.28 16.88
N LEU A 56 0.81 2.05 15.92
CA LEU A 56 0.96 3.51 15.93
C LEU A 56 0.13 4.06 17.10
N ASN A 57 0.78 4.77 18.01
CA ASN A 57 0.05 5.52 19.05
C ASN A 57 -0.69 6.71 18.41
N ALA A 58 -1.64 7.29 19.16
CA ALA A 58 -2.47 8.39 18.66
C ALA A 58 -1.64 9.58 18.15
N GLU A 59 -0.56 9.94 18.84
CA GLU A 59 0.30 11.07 18.46
C GLU A 59 1.04 10.82 17.14
N SER A 60 1.74 9.69 17.01
CA SER A 60 2.44 9.29 15.77
C SER A 60 1.46 9.16 14.62
N ARG A 61 0.27 8.62 14.88
CA ARG A 61 -0.80 8.50 13.88
C ARG A 61 -1.25 9.86 13.38
N THR A 62 -1.53 10.81 14.28
CA THR A 62 -1.90 12.18 13.90
C THR A 62 -0.80 12.85 13.09
N LYS A 63 0.46 12.76 13.52
CA LYS A 63 1.60 13.33 12.77
C LYS A 63 1.72 12.74 11.36
N LEU A 64 1.50 11.43 11.21
CA LEU A 64 1.55 10.77 9.92
C LEU A 64 0.41 11.22 9.00
N ILE A 65 -0.82 11.33 9.54
CA ILE A 65 -1.98 11.83 8.79
C ILE A 65 -1.75 13.28 8.35
N ASP A 66 -1.22 14.13 9.23
CA ASP A 66 -0.91 15.53 8.90
C ASP A 66 0.17 15.64 7.82
N LEU A 67 1.19 14.79 7.88
CA LEU A 67 2.21 14.68 6.84
C LEU A 67 1.57 14.28 5.50
N ILE A 68 0.78 13.20 5.47
CA ILE A 68 0.11 12.71 4.26
C ILE A 68 -0.76 13.81 3.65
N ASN A 69 -1.63 14.44 4.45
CA ASN A 69 -2.48 15.53 4.00
C ASN A 69 -1.68 16.71 3.43
N ARG A 70 -0.52 17.03 4.02
CA ARG A 70 0.38 18.08 3.52
C ARG A 70 0.98 17.69 2.17
N ARG A 71 1.51 16.47 2.05
CA ARG A 71 2.12 15.96 0.82
C ARG A 71 1.10 15.87 -0.32
N GLU A 72 -0.11 15.42 -0.04
CA GLU A 72 -1.19 15.41 -1.05
C GLU A 72 -1.53 16.81 -1.57
N ARG A 73 -1.56 17.83 -0.70
CA ARG A 73 -1.76 19.22 -1.13
C ARG A 73 -0.61 19.73 -1.99
N GLU A 74 0.63 19.42 -1.62
CA GLU A 74 1.82 19.79 -2.39
C GLU A 74 1.84 19.11 -3.76
N ALA A 75 1.33 17.88 -3.83
CA ALA A 75 1.24 17.12 -5.06
C ALA A 75 0.23 17.66 -6.08
N LEU A 76 -0.70 18.54 -5.68
CA LEU A 76 -1.70 19.11 -6.61
C LEU A 76 -1.05 19.87 -7.76
N ASN A 77 -0.02 20.66 -7.48
CA ASN A 77 0.70 21.40 -8.53
C ASN A 77 1.44 20.44 -9.45
N LEU A 78 2.07 19.42 -8.88
CA LEU A 78 2.76 18.38 -9.64
C LEU A 78 1.77 17.62 -10.54
N ALA A 79 0.60 17.24 -10.04
CA ALA A 79 -0.43 16.56 -10.84
C ALA A 79 -0.87 17.40 -12.05
N LEU A 80 -0.95 18.73 -11.92
CA LEU A 80 -1.28 19.63 -13.03
C LEU A 80 -0.15 19.68 -14.08
N GLU A 81 1.11 19.69 -13.65
CA GLU A 81 2.28 19.64 -14.55
C GLU A 81 2.36 18.30 -15.31
N LEU A 82 1.90 17.22 -14.67
CA LEU A 82 2.02 15.87 -15.21
C LEU A 82 0.87 15.43 -16.12
N LYS A 83 -0.25 16.18 -16.15
CA LYS A 83 -1.50 15.75 -16.78
C LYS A 83 -1.36 15.36 -18.26
N ASP A 84 -0.44 16.00 -18.97
CA ASP A 84 -0.26 15.86 -20.43
C ASP A 84 0.89 14.90 -20.78
N LEU A 85 1.60 14.35 -19.78
CA LEU A 85 2.69 13.41 -20.01
C LEU A 85 2.18 11.98 -20.22
N PRO A 86 2.90 11.16 -21.03
CA PRO A 86 2.68 9.72 -21.06
C PRO A 86 2.80 9.11 -19.65
N PRO A 87 2.02 8.07 -19.30
CA PRO A 87 2.01 7.50 -17.95
C PRO A 87 3.40 7.07 -17.43
N SER A 88 4.25 6.55 -18.31
CA SER A 88 5.61 6.14 -17.95
C SER A 88 6.53 7.31 -17.62
N GLU A 89 6.34 8.46 -18.28
CA GLU A 89 7.12 9.68 -18.00
C GLU A 89 6.60 10.39 -16.75
N ALA A 90 5.27 10.45 -16.58
CA ALA A 90 4.64 10.96 -15.38
C ALA A 90 5.10 10.18 -14.13
N ALA A 91 5.14 8.85 -14.19
CA ALA A 91 5.62 8.01 -13.09
C ALA A 91 7.09 8.31 -12.71
N LYS A 92 7.97 8.45 -13.70
CA LYS A 92 9.39 8.80 -13.46
C LYS A 92 9.55 10.18 -12.82
N ARG A 93 8.71 11.15 -13.19
CA ARG A 93 8.74 12.49 -12.58
C ARG A 93 8.15 12.52 -11.18
N LEU A 94 7.20 11.62 -10.87
CA LEU A 94 6.62 11.48 -9.53
C LEU A 94 7.57 10.78 -8.55
N GLU A 95 8.41 9.87 -9.05
CA GLU A 95 9.25 9.00 -8.21
C GLU A 95 10.03 9.76 -7.12
N PRO A 96 10.75 10.87 -7.40
CA PRO A 96 11.46 11.61 -6.35
C PRO A 96 10.54 12.21 -5.30
N PHE A 97 9.35 12.67 -5.71
CA PHE A 97 8.36 13.24 -4.81
C PHE A 97 7.81 12.17 -3.85
N VAL A 98 7.48 10.99 -4.39
CA VAL A 98 7.00 9.84 -3.60
C VAL A 98 8.10 9.36 -2.65
N ALA A 99 9.33 9.20 -3.14
CA ALA A 99 10.46 8.77 -2.31
C ALA A 99 10.70 9.72 -1.12
N GLU A 100 10.64 11.04 -1.34
CA GLU A 100 10.75 12.02 -0.26
C GLU A 100 9.57 11.97 0.70
N SER A 101 8.34 11.80 0.19
CA SER A 101 7.15 11.59 1.03
C SER A 101 7.35 10.39 1.97
N GLU A 102 7.77 9.24 1.42
CA GLU A 102 8.03 8.01 2.16
C GLU A 102 9.14 8.19 3.19
N ARG A 103 10.24 8.85 2.82
CA ARG A 103 11.37 9.16 3.72
C ARG A 103 10.89 9.92 4.95
N LEU A 104 10.12 11.00 4.75
CA LEU A 104 9.55 11.81 5.84
C LEU A 104 8.58 11.00 6.71
N GLY A 105 7.77 10.12 6.11
CA GLY A 105 6.85 9.27 6.87
C GLY A 105 7.59 8.24 7.72
N PHE A 106 8.68 7.67 7.20
CA PHE A 106 9.50 6.73 7.93
C PHE A 106 10.21 7.36 9.11
N GLU A 107 10.60 8.64 9.07
CA GLU A 107 11.14 9.34 10.24
C GLU A 107 10.18 9.35 11.45
N LEU A 108 8.87 9.26 11.21
CA LEU A 108 7.83 9.18 12.26
C LEU A 108 7.61 7.75 12.78
N MET A 109 8.29 6.76 12.21
CA MET A 109 8.13 5.34 12.50
C MET A 109 9.42 4.73 13.04
N THR A 110 9.27 3.79 13.97
CA THR A 110 10.36 2.91 14.40
C THR A 110 10.77 1.93 13.30
N VAL A 111 11.96 1.35 13.40
CA VAL A 111 12.45 0.33 12.44
C VAL A 111 11.49 -0.86 12.37
N ALA A 112 10.95 -1.31 13.50
CA ALA A 112 9.99 -2.41 13.54
C ALA A 112 8.68 -2.07 12.81
N GLN A 113 8.17 -0.84 12.96
CA GLN A 113 6.98 -0.35 12.25
C GLN A 113 7.21 -0.30 10.74
N ARG A 114 8.35 0.22 10.30
CA ARG A 114 8.71 0.25 8.87
C ARG A 114 8.75 -1.16 8.28
N GLY A 115 9.39 -2.10 9.00
CA GLY A 115 9.43 -3.51 8.60
C GLY A 115 8.04 -4.13 8.50
N LYS A 116 7.16 -3.85 9.47
CA LYS A 116 5.78 -4.35 9.45
C LYS A 116 4.95 -3.75 8.32
N LEU A 117 5.13 -2.46 8.03
CA LEU A 117 4.46 -1.79 6.91
C LEU A 117 4.89 -2.40 5.57
N GLN A 118 6.18 -2.72 5.43
CA GLN A 118 6.69 -3.43 4.25
C GLN A 118 6.06 -4.82 4.10
N GLN A 119 5.90 -5.57 5.20
CA GLN A 119 5.20 -6.86 5.18
C GLN A 119 3.75 -6.69 4.72
N VAL A 120 3.03 -5.70 5.25
CA VAL A 120 1.65 -5.39 4.85
C VAL A 120 1.56 -5.07 3.35
N ARG A 121 2.51 -4.29 2.83
CA ARG A 121 2.58 -3.97 1.40
C ARG A 121 2.75 -5.22 0.53
N VAL A 122 3.71 -6.08 0.88
CA VAL A 122 3.95 -7.34 0.16
C VAL A 122 2.72 -8.25 0.23
N ALA A 123 2.12 -8.39 1.42
CA ALA A 123 0.92 -9.20 1.62
C ALA A 123 -0.28 -8.69 0.79
N ARG A 124 -0.51 -7.38 0.75
CA ARG A 124 -1.61 -6.76 -0.02
C ARG A 124 -1.39 -6.84 -1.52
N ALA A 125 -0.14 -6.73 -1.97
CA ALA A 125 0.21 -6.94 -3.37
C ALA A 125 0.06 -8.41 -3.78
N GLY A 126 0.15 -9.36 -2.85
CA GLY A 126 0.08 -10.80 -3.15
C GLY A 126 1.27 -11.24 -4.00
N MET A 127 1.09 -12.26 -4.82
CA MET A 127 2.10 -12.81 -5.72
C MET A 127 2.54 -11.81 -6.80
N MET A 128 1.77 -10.73 -7.05
CA MET A 128 2.21 -9.65 -7.94
C MET A 128 3.45 -8.93 -7.43
N SER A 129 3.71 -8.92 -6.12
CA SER A 129 4.93 -8.36 -5.53
C SER A 129 6.21 -9.01 -6.05
N LEU A 130 6.13 -10.25 -6.57
CA LEU A 130 7.26 -10.97 -7.15
C LEU A 130 7.81 -10.31 -8.42
N LEU A 131 7.06 -9.39 -9.04
CA LEU A 131 7.53 -8.61 -10.19
C LEU A 131 8.43 -7.44 -9.79
N GLU A 132 8.49 -7.11 -8.50
CA GLU A 132 9.38 -6.07 -8.00
C GLU A 132 10.82 -6.60 -7.98
N PRO A 133 11.79 -5.88 -8.57
CA PRO A 133 13.17 -6.37 -8.66
C PRO A 133 13.80 -6.79 -7.33
N ASN A 134 13.53 -6.02 -6.27
CA ASN A 134 14.05 -6.32 -4.93
C ASN A 134 13.43 -7.62 -4.36
N ILE A 135 12.10 -7.80 -4.45
CA ILE A 135 11.44 -9.02 -3.98
C ILE A 135 11.88 -10.23 -4.81
N ALA A 136 11.96 -10.09 -6.13
CA ALA A 136 12.46 -11.13 -7.02
C ALA A 136 13.89 -11.56 -6.66
N GLN A 137 14.75 -10.62 -6.30
CA GLN A 137 16.12 -10.88 -5.86
C GLN A 137 16.14 -11.61 -4.51
N VAL A 138 15.38 -11.17 -3.51
CA VAL A 138 15.35 -11.80 -2.18
C VAL A 138 14.78 -13.23 -2.26
N VAL A 139 13.75 -13.44 -3.07
CA VAL A 139 13.18 -14.78 -3.33
C VAL A 139 14.09 -15.62 -4.25
N SER A 140 15.13 -15.02 -4.84
CA SER A 140 16.06 -15.69 -5.76
C SER A 140 15.35 -16.32 -6.97
N LEU A 141 14.49 -15.53 -7.63
CA LEU A 141 13.80 -15.97 -8.85
C LEU A 141 14.76 -16.06 -10.04
N SER A 142 14.70 -17.16 -10.78
CA SER A 142 15.46 -17.30 -12.03
C SER A 142 14.91 -16.37 -13.13
N ALA A 143 15.73 -16.09 -14.15
CA ALA A 143 15.29 -15.29 -15.30
C ALA A 143 14.05 -15.89 -15.99
N ASP A 144 13.98 -17.22 -16.09
CA ASP A 144 12.82 -17.92 -16.65
C ASP A 144 11.57 -17.77 -15.79
N GLN A 145 11.70 -17.85 -14.45
CA GLN A 145 10.58 -17.62 -13.53
C GLN A 145 10.09 -16.18 -13.60
N GLN A 146 11.00 -15.20 -13.62
CA GLN A 146 10.64 -13.79 -13.78
C GLN A 146 9.89 -13.53 -15.09
N LYS A 147 10.33 -14.15 -16.19
CA LYS A 147 9.63 -14.08 -17.48
C LYS A 147 8.23 -14.68 -17.41
N GLN A 148 8.08 -15.88 -16.83
CA GLN A 148 6.77 -16.52 -16.67
C GLN A 148 5.80 -15.68 -15.82
N LEU A 149 6.29 -15.09 -14.73
CA LEU A 149 5.50 -14.19 -13.90
C LEU A 149 5.07 -12.93 -14.65
N ALA A 150 5.97 -12.33 -15.44
CA ALA A 150 5.66 -11.17 -16.27
C ALA A 150 4.60 -11.50 -17.35
N ASP A 151 4.69 -12.67 -17.98
CA ASP A 151 3.69 -13.15 -18.95
C ASP A 151 2.33 -13.37 -18.28
N LEU A 152 2.29 -13.99 -17.09
CA LEU A 152 1.06 -14.15 -16.30
C LEU A 152 0.46 -12.80 -15.89
N ALA A 153 1.29 -11.83 -15.54
CA ALA A 153 0.85 -10.48 -15.19
C ALA A 153 0.21 -9.76 -16.39
N LYS A 154 0.80 -9.90 -17.58
CA LYS A 154 0.24 -9.35 -18.83
C LYS A 154 -1.10 -10.00 -19.17
N GLN A 155 -1.20 -11.32 -19.05
CA GLN A 155 -2.46 -12.05 -19.26
C GLN A 155 -3.53 -11.63 -18.27
N ARG A 156 -3.18 -11.51 -16.97
CA ARG A 156 -4.07 -11.00 -15.94
C ARG A 156 -4.64 -9.62 -16.30
N SER A 157 -3.79 -8.69 -16.71
CA SER A 157 -4.22 -7.34 -17.11
C SER A 157 -5.19 -7.36 -18.29
N SER A 158 -4.98 -8.25 -19.27
CA SER A 158 -5.91 -8.46 -20.38
C SER A 158 -7.26 -9.01 -19.90
N ASP A 159 -7.25 -10.02 -19.03
CA ASP A 159 -8.45 -10.70 -18.55
C ASP A 159 -9.27 -9.87 -17.55
N LEU A 160 -8.64 -8.89 -16.88
CA LEU A 160 -9.34 -7.92 -16.03
C LEU A 160 -10.12 -6.87 -16.82
N GLY A 161 -9.84 -6.71 -18.12
CA GLY A 161 -10.51 -5.74 -19.00
C GLY A 161 -11.97 -6.07 -19.30
N SER A 162 -12.42 -7.30 -18.98
CA SER A 162 -13.74 -7.81 -19.35
C SER A 162 -14.48 -8.40 -18.13
N GLY A 163 -15.22 -7.57 -17.39
CA GLY A 163 -16.16 -8.07 -16.39
C GLY A 163 -16.44 -7.15 -15.20
N GLY A 164 -17.49 -7.50 -14.45
CA GLY A 164 -17.84 -6.86 -13.18
C GLY A 164 -16.95 -7.31 -12.01
N GLU A 165 -17.21 -6.76 -10.82
CA GLU A 165 -16.40 -6.96 -9.61
C GLU A 165 -16.17 -8.44 -9.24
N THR A 166 -17.20 -9.29 -9.32
CA THR A 166 -17.09 -10.73 -9.06
C THR A 166 -16.10 -11.41 -9.99
N GLN A 167 -16.13 -11.06 -11.29
CA GLN A 167 -15.21 -11.61 -12.28
C GLN A 167 -13.77 -11.18 -11.97
N ARG A 168 -13.56 -9.92 -11.59
CA ARG A 168 -12.23 -9.43 -11.20
C ARG A 168 -11.66 -10.19 -10.01
N ARG A 169 -12.48 -10.48 -8.99
CA ARG A 169 -12.04 -11.28 -7.83
C ARG A 169 -11.64 -12.70 -8.22
N LEU A 170 -12.43 -13.36 -9.08
CA LEU A 170 -12.12 -14.70 -9.59
C LEU A 170 -10.84 -14.71 -10.43
N THR A 171 -10.71 -13.74 -11.35
CA THR A 171 -9.50 -13.56 -12.17
C THR A 171 -8.27 -13.36 -11.29
N ASN A 172 -8.35 -12.48 -10.28
CA ASN A 172 -7.27 -12.26 -9.33
C ASN A 172 -6.88 -13.55 -8.59
N ALA A 173 -7.86 -14.26 -8.00
CA ALA A 173 -7.60 -15.51 -7.29
C ALA A 173 -7.05 -16.63 -8.19
N MET A 174 -7.44 -16.66 -9.47
CA MET A 174 -6.89 -17.59 -10.44
C MET A 174 -5.42 -17.27 -10.76
N TYR A 175 -5.10 -16.03 -11.08
CA TYR A 175 -3.74 -15.63 -11.44
C TYR A 175 -2.78 -15.70 -10.24
N GLU A 176 -3.26 -15.38 -9.05
CA GLU A 176 -2.51 -15.57 -7.80
C GLU A 176 -2.04 -17.02 -7.64
N ARG A 177 -2.95 -17.99 -7.86
CA ARG A 177 -2.61 -19.42 -7.82
C ARG A 177 -1.63 -19.83 -8.92
N LYS A 178 -1.79 -19.30 -10.13
CA LYS A 178 -0.85 -19.58 -11.24
C LYS A 178 0.55 -19.05 -10.93
N MET A 179 0.67 -17.82 -10.42
CA MET A 179 1.95 -17.24 -10.04
C MET A 179 2.60 -18.02 -8.89
N ALA A 180 1.83 -18.40 -7.87
CA ALA A 180 2.32 -19.24 -6.78
C ALA A 180 2.86 -20.60 -7.26
N ALA A 181 2.31 -21.16 -8.34
CA ALA A 181 2.76 -22.44 -8.92
C ALA A 181 4.09 -22.34 -9.69
N VAL A 182 4.54 -21.14 -10.06
CA VAL A 182 5.87 -20.92 -10.67
C VAL A 182 7.00 -21.06 -9.65
N LEU A 183 6.69 -20.83 -8.37
CA LEU A 183 7.66 -20.83 -7.27
C LEU A 183 7.90 -22.25 -6.75
N SER A 184 9.14 -22.51 -6.35
CA SER A 184 9.44 -23.66 -5.48
C SER A 184 8.83 -23.46 -4.09
N GLU A 185 8.78 -24.53 -3.30
CA GLU A 185 8.31 -24.47 -1.91
C GLU A 185 9.16 -23.54 -1.05
N SER A 186 10.50 -23.58 -1.21
CA SER A 186 11.41 -22.69 -0.49
C SER A 186 11.22 -21.23 -0.88
N GLN A 187 11.04 -20.93 -2.17
CA GLN A 187 10.79 -19.58 -2.66
C GLN A 187 9.46 -19.04 -2.12
N ARG A 188 8.41 -19.88 -2.09
CA ARG A 188 7.12 -19.52 -1.51
C ARG A 188 7.24 -19.23 -0.01
N ALA A 189 7.96 -20.07 0.74
CA ALA A 189 8.20 -19.84 2.16
C ALA A 189 8.95 -18.51 2.42
N THR A 190 9.96 -18.18 1.62
CA THR A 190 10.65 -16.87 1.69
C THR A 190 9.69 -15.72 1.42
N TRP A 191 8.84 -15.82 0.40
CA TRP A 191 7.83 -14.81 0.12
C TRP A 191 6.81 -14.67 1.27
N GLU A 192 6.35 -15.78 1.87
CA GLU A 192 5.43 -15.76 3.03
C GLU A 192 6.06 -15.09 4.25
N GLN A 193 7.37 -15.25 4.46
CA GLN A 193 8.11 -14.53 5.51
C GLN A 193 8.17 -13.03 5.21
N LEU A 194 8.45 -12.64 3.96
CA LEU A 194 8.44 -11.24 3.53
C LEU A 194 7.05 -10.60 3.66
N ALA A 195 5.99 -11.35 3.41
CA ALA A 195 4.61 -10.92 3.58
C ALA A 195 4.15 -10.93 5.06
N GLY A 196 4.96 -11.47 5.98
CA GLY A 196 4.59 -11.64 7.39
C GLY A 196 3.46 -12.65 7.62
N LEU A 197 3.27 -13.60 6.70
CA LEU A 197 2.27 -14.68 6.77
C LEU A 197 2.79 -15.91 7.52
N SER A 198 4.10 -16.03 7.69
CA SER A 198 4.75 -17.11 8.44
C SER A 198 5.57 -16.58 9.60
N ALA A 199 5.45 -17.23 10.77
CA ALA A 199 6.24 -16.93 11.96
C ALA A 199 7.62 -17.63 11.87
N GLY A 200 8.45 -17.21 10.92
CA GLY A 200 9.86 -17.58 10.84
C GLY A 200 10.75 -16.36 11.11
N PRO A 201 12.00 -16.53 11.58
CA PRO A 201 12.93 -15.41 11.70
C PRO A 201 13.12 -14.77 10.32
N ALA A 202 12.74 -13.49 10.20
CA ALA A 202 12.89 -12.73 8.97
C ALA A 202 14.38 -12.70 8.58
N ALA A 203 14.77 -13.52 7.60
CA ALA A 203 16.09 -13.44 7.01
C ALA A 203 16.18 -12.13 6.22
N GLY A 204 16.76 -11.12 6.87
CA GLY A 204 16.99 -9.81 6.28
C GLY A 204 15.76 -8.90 6.40
N ALA A 205 15.69 -8.13 7.48
CA ALA A 205 14.94 -6.88 7.44
C ALA A 205 15.49 -6.06 6.26
N ILE A 206 14.68 -5.92 5.20
CA ILE A 206 14.96 -4.96 4.14
C ILE A 206 14.92 -3.61 4.82
N ASP A 207 16.08 -3.03 5.13
CA ASP A 207 16.18 -1.64 5.55
C ASP A 207 15.98 -0.78 4.30
N PRO A 208 14.82 -0.11 4.14
CA PRO A 208 14.57 0.73 2.97
C PRO A 208 15.56 1.89 2.87
N ASN A 209 16.20 2.29 3.97
CA ASN A 209 17.18 3.36 3.97
C ASN A 209 18.52 2.95 3.32
N LYS A 210 18.77 1.64 3.15
CA LYS A 210 19.96 1.12 2.49
C LYS A 210 19.82 1.02 0.97
N ALA A 211 18.59 1.01 0.45
CA ALA A 211 18.33 0.97 -0.99
C ALA A 211 18.49 2.34 -1.69
N VAL A 212 18.37 3.44 -0.95
CA VAL A 212 18.47 4.82 -1.49
C VAL A 212 19.94 5.29 -1.63
N ALA A 213 20.89 4.63 -0.96
CA ALA A 213 22.29 5.05 -0.93
C ALA A 213 23.16 4.60 -2.13
N GLN A 214 22.58 3.93 -3.14
CA GLN A 214 23.34 3.42 -4.31
C GLN A 214 22.99 4.06 -5.65
N ALA A 215 22.21 5.15 -5.65
CA ALA A 215 21.97 5.93 -6.86
C ALA A 215 22.43 7.38 -6.66
N ASP A 216 23.74 7.61 -6.75
CA ASP A 216 24.25 8.80 -7.44
C ASP A 216 25.64 8.55 -8.04
N PRO A 217 25.87 8.91 -9.33
CA PRO A 217 27.11 8.71 -10.05
C PRO A 217 27.99 9.97 -9.98
N ALA A 218 29.23 9.84 -9.50
CA ALA A 218 30.20 10.92 -9.64
C ALA A 218 31.62 10.36 -9.75
N ALA A 219 32.11 10.24 -10.99
CA ALA A 219 33.51 10.52 -11.37
C ALA A 219 33.70 10.39 -12.89
N SER A 220 33.04 11.23 -13.69
CA SER A 220 33.61 11.63 -14.99
C SER A 220 34.42 12.89 -14.74
N ALA A 221 35.71 12.69 -14.43
CA ALA A 221 36.71 13.72 -14.58
C ALA A 221 37.20 13.69 -16.03
N THR A 222 36.70 14.59 -16.86
CA THR A 222 37.40 14.98 -18.09
C THR A 222 37.60 16.48 -18.05
N GLU A 223 38.84 16.80 -17.72
CA GLU A 223 39.58 18.04 -17.77
C GLU A 223 39.39 18.77 -19.13
N PRO A 224 39.10 20.09 -19.16
CA PRO A 224 39.18 20.85 -20.40
C PRO A 224 40.60 21.38 -20.59
N ALA A 225 41.28 20.90 -21.62
CA ALA A 225 42.55 21.45 -22.09
C ALA A 225 42.36 22.88 -22.60
N THR A 226 43.17 23.79 -22.05
CA THR A 226 43.37 25.16 -22.53
C THR A 226 44.24 25.10 -23.79
N GLU A 227 43.69 25.53 -24.92
CA GLU A 227 44.46 25.73 -26.16
C GLU A 227 44.64 27.24 -26.35
N GLU A 228 45.87 27.70 -26.10
CA GLU A 228 46.36 29.06 -26.31
C GLU A 228 47.02 29.13 -27.70
N PRO A 229 46.61 30.04 -28.61
CA PRO A 229 47.23 30.14 -29.93
C PRO A 229 48.43 31.10 -29.89
N ALA A 230 49.61 30.61 -30.26
CA ALA A 230 50.78 31.43 -30.52
C ALA A 230 50.84 31.87 -32.00
N ALA A 231 50.98 33.17 -32.21
CA ALA A 231 51.53 33.80 -33.40
C ALA A 231 52.52 34.89 -32.94
#